data_AF-A0A3C0W2K8-F1
#
_entry.id   AF-A0A3C0W2K8-F1
#
_cell.length_a   1.000
_cell.length_b   1.000
_cell.length_c   1.000
_cell.angle_alpha   90.00
_cell.angle_beta   90.00
_cell.angle_gamma   90.00
#
_symmetry.space_group_name_H-M   'P 1'
#
loop_
_entity.id
_entity.type
_entity.pdbx_description
1 polymer ?
#
loop_
_entity_poly.entity_id
_entity_poly.type
_entity_poly.pdbx_seq_one_letter_code
_entity_poly.pdbx_strand_id
1 'polypeptide(L)'
;MLIRRPADEVYQAFTEPGVTAWFWFTHADRRLTPGAQLTWTWGMYGVATRVLVKALEANRRILLDWNLDDAPTEVEWTFEERGPATWVEISNRGFAASDAGVKAALEAMEGFTLALAGAKIWLERAIEPTFILDRFPDQVLPSWKPKL
;
A
#
# COMPACT_ATOMS: atom_id res chain seq x y z
N MET A 1 6.71 -3.17 11.15
CA MET A 1 6.78 -1.79 11.69
C MET A 1 5.74 -1.63 12.80
N LEU A 2 6.10 -1.04 13.93
CA LEU A 2 5.15 -0.75 15.02
C LEU A 2 4.41 0.57 14.77
N ILE A 3 3.07 0.52 14.74
CA ILE A 3 2.18 1.69 14.65
C ILE A 3 1.43 1.81 15.97
N ARG A 4 1.47 2.98 16.61
CA ARG A 4 0.88 3.25 17.93
C ARG A 4 -0.62 3.51 17.87
N ARG A 5 -1.35 2.59 17.23
CA ARG A 5 -2.80 2.55 17.14
C ARG A 5 -3.33 1.11 17.28
N PRO A 6 -4.58 0.93 17.75
CA PRO A 6 -5.26 -0.37 17.77
C PRO A 6 -5.33 -1.06 16.40
N ALA A 7 -5.42 -2.40 16.39
CA ALA A 7 -5.32 -3.19 15.16
C ALA A 7 -6.48 -2.96 14.19
N ASP A 8 -7.67 -2.64 14.70
CA ASP A 8 -8.82 -2.26 13.88
C ASP A 8 -8.61 -0.94 13.14
N GLU A 9 -8.10 0.10 13.81
CA GLU A 9 -7.76 1.38 13.16
C GLU A 9 -6.68 1.18 12.09
N VAL A 10 -5.63 0.41 12.41
CA VAL A 10 -4.52 0.17 11.49
C VAL A 10 -4.97 -0.66 10.30
N TYR A 11 -5.74 -1.72 10.52
CA TYR A 11 -6.30 -2.57 9.46
C TYR A 11 -7.26 -1.80 8.55
N GLN A 12 -8.14 -0.98 9.13
CA GLN A 12 -9.04 -0.12 8.36
C GLN A 12 -8.24 0.84 7.47
N ALA A 13 -7.12 1.38 7.95
CA ALA A 13 -6.30 2.29 7.16
C ALA A 13 -5.75 1.69 5.85
N PHE A 14 -5.56 0.37 5.79
CA PHE A 14 -5.12 -0.34 4.58
C PHE A 14 -6.27 -0.94 3.75
N THR A 15 -7.49 -1.02 4.27
CA THR A 15 -8.65 -1.60 3.58
C THR A 15 -9.67 -0.57 3.10
N GLU A 16 -9.62 0.65 3.65
CA GLU A 16 -10.49 1.78 3.30
C GLU A 16 -9.78 2.73 2.33
N PRO A 17 -10.12 2.75 1.02
CA PRO A 17 -9.39 3.58 0.07
C PRO A 17 -9.44 5.07 0.36
N GLY A 18 -10.51 5.56 0.99
CA GLY A 18 -10.62 6.96 1.43
C GLY A 18 -9.63 7.31 2.53
N VAL A 19 -9.12 6.31 3.25
CA VAL A 19 -8.06 6.44 4.26
C VAL A 19 -6.68 6.18 3.66
N THR A 20 -6.53 5.06 2.95
CA THR A 20 -5.26 4.68 2.32
C THR A 20 -4.72 5.76 1.38
N ALA A 21 -5.64 6.52 0.75
CA ALA A 21 -5.29 7.59 -0.17
C ALA A 21 -4.55 8.78 0.47
N TRP A 22 -4.50 8.86 1.80
CA TRP A 22 -3.74 9.90 2.51
C TRP A 22 -2.26 9.57 2.67
N PHE A 23 -1.83 8.34 2.41
CA PHE A 23 -0.43 7.94 2.65
C PHE A 23 0.18 7.03 1.59
N TRP A 24 -0.58 6.52 0.62
CA TRP A 24 -0.04 5.55 -0.34
C TRP A 24 -0.41 5.79 -1.81
N PHE A 25 -1.57 5.34 -2.29
CA PHE A 25 -2.06 5.65 -3.64
C PHE A 25 -2.92 6.92 -3.62
N THR A 26 -3.31 7.45 -4.77
CA THR A 26 -4.19 8.65 -4.81
C THR A 26 -5.67 8.30 -4.95
N HIS A 27 -5.98 7.15 -5.54
CA HIS A 27 -7.34 6.68 -5.78
C HIS A 27 -7.40 5.15 -5.88
N ALA A 28 -8.53 4.58 -5.47
CA ALA A 28 -8.94 3.22 -5.82
C ALA A 28 -10.34 3.28 -6.43
N ASP A 29 -10.58 2.51 -7.50
CA ASP A 29 -11.88 2.48 -8.20
C ASP A 29 -13.00 1.84 -7.36
N ARG A 30 -12.64 1.04 -6.36
CA ARG A 30 -13.58 0.38 -5.43
C ARG A 30 -12.93 0.02 -4.10
N ARG A 31 -13.78 -0.35 -3.15
CA ARG A 31 -13.40 -0.91 -1.85
C ARG A 31 -12.84 -2.32 -2.00
N LEU A 32 -12.00 -2.71 -1.05
CA LEU A 32 -11.46 -4.06 -0.99
C LEU A 32 -12.57 -5.01 -0.51
N THR A 33 -12.94 -5.99 -1.33
CA THR A 33 -13.84 -7.10 -0.96
C THR A 33 -13.24 -8.42 -1.45
N PRO A 34 -13.41 -9.55 -0.72
CA PRO A 34 -12.84 -10.83 -1.14
C PRO A 34 -13.28 -11.22 -2.56
N GLY A 35 -12.33 -11.62 -3.40
CA GLY A 35 -12.54 -11.97 -4.81
C GLY A 35 -12.62 -10.78 -5.77
N ALA A 36 -12.62 -9.54 -5.29
CA ALA A 36 -12.66 -8.38 -6.18
C ALA A 36 -11.33 -8.12 -6.88
N GLN A 37 -11.40 -7.77 -8.16
CA GLN A 37 -10.32 -7.09 -8.87
C GLN A 37 -10.59 -5.58 -8.83
N LEU A 38 -9.55 -4.82 -8.49
CA LEU A 38 -9.62 -3.37 -8.35
C LEU A 38 -8.34 -2.72 -8.86
N THR A 39 -8.43 -1.42 -9.14
CA THR A 39 -7.33 -0.62 -9.69
C THR A 39 -6.92 0.46 -8.69
N TRP A 40 -5.66 0.43 -8.29
CA TRP A 40 -5.02 1.51 -7.52
C TRP A 40 -4.29 2.46 -8.47
N THR A 41 -4.45 3.76 -8.25
CA THR A 41 -3.92 4.81 -9.13
C THR A 41 -3.01 5.75 -8.36
N TRP A 42 -1.83 6.01 -8.91
CA TRP A 42 -0.91 7.08 -8.54
C TRP A 42 -1.05 8.21 -9.56
N GLY A 43 -2.07 9.03 -9.35
CA GLY A 43 -2.49 10.07 -10.30
C GLY A 43 -1.42 11.14 -10.52
N MET A 44 -0.54 11.37 -9.53
CA MET A 44 0.61 12.26 -9.70
C MET A 44 1.58 11.78 -10.77
N TYR A 45 1.66 10.47 -11.02
CA TYR A 45 2.54 9.85 -12.01
C TYR A 45 1.80 9.32 -13.24
N GLY A 46 0.46 9.35 -13.24
CA GLY A 46 -0.34 8.72 -14.31
C GLY A 46 -0.22 7.20 -14.36
N VAL A 47 0.22 6.57 -13.27
CA VAL A 47 0.42 5.12 -13.17
C VAL A 47 -0.75 4.46 -12.42
N ALA A 48 -1.11 3.25 -12.83
CA ALA A 48 -2.11 2.45 -12.14
C ALA A 48 -1.68 0.97 -12.09
N THR A 49 -2.18 0.25 -11.09
CA THR A 49 -1.93 -1.17 -10.88
C THR A 49 -3.23 -1.88 -10.58
N ARG A 50 -3.50 -2.99 -11.30
CA ARG A 50 -4.60 -3.90 -10.97
C ARG A 50 -4.17 -4.90 -9.90
N VAL A 51 -5.03 -5.13 -8.93
CA VAL A 51 -4.85 -6.12 -7.86
C VAL A 51 -6.09 -7.00 -7.72
N LEU A 52 -5.89 -8.23 -7.25
CA LEU A 52 -6.96 -9.19 -6.90
C LEU A 52 -6.94 -9.41 -5.39
N VAL A 53 -8.07 -9.22 -4.73
CA VAL A 53 -8.23 -9.49 -3.29
C VAL A 53 -8.47 -10.98 -3.06
N LYS A 54 -7.52 -11.68 -2.45
CA LYS A 54 -7.64 -13.12 -2.16
C LYS A 54 -8.26 -13.39 -0.81
N ALA A 55 -7.85 -12.66 0.22
CA ALA A 55 -8.38 -12.81 1.56
C ALA A 55 -8.36 -11.50 2.34
N LEU A 56 -9.39 -11.29 3.15
CA LEU A 56 -9.48 -10.24 4.15
C LEU A 56 -9.91 -10.89 5.47
N GLU A 57 -8.99 -10.94 6.43
CA GLU A 57 -9.27 -11.40 7.79
C GLU A 57 -9.21 -10.16 8.69
N ALA A 58 -10.38 -9.73 9.18
CA ALA A 58 -10.52 -8.47 9.91
C ALA A 58 -9.48 -8.34 11.03
N ASN A 59 -8.78 -7.20 11.04
CA ASN A 59 -7.77 -6.82 12.02
C ASN A 59 -6.54 -7.74 12.09
N ARG A 60 -6.40 -8.68 11.13
CA ARG A 60 -5.36 -9.72 11.17
C ARG A 60 -4.57 -9.85 9.88
N ARG A 61 -5.24 -9.82 8.72
CA ARG A 61 -4.59 -10.15 7.45
C ARG A 61 -5.26 -9.54 6.22
N ILE A 62 -4.44 -9.11 5.27
CA ILE A 62 -4.85 -8.79 3.90
C ILE A 62 -3.95 -9.62 2.97
N LEU A 63 -4.53 -10.31 2.00
CA LEU A 63 -3.80 -11.07 0.99
C LEU A 63 -4.28 -10.68 -0.40
N LEU A 64 -3.36 -10.25 -1.26
CA LEU A 64 -3.63 -9.80 -2.63
C LEU A 64 -2.70 -10.49 -3.64
N ASP A 65 -3.16 -10.68 -4.87
CA ASP A 65 -2.24 -10.73 -6.02
C ASP A 65 -2.09 -9.30 -6.56
N TRP A 66 -0.85 -8.85 -6.70
CA TRP A 66 -0.44 -7.52 -7.11
C TRP A 66 0.10 -7.52 -8.54
N ASN A 67 -0.15 -6.42 -9.27
CA ASN A 67 0.27 -6.23 -10.67
C ASN A 67 -0.25 -7.31 -11.61
N LEU A 68 -1.57 -7.49 -11.66
CA LEU A 68 -2.21 -8.55 -12.46
C LEU A 68 -1.88 -8.49 -13.96
N ASP A 69 -1.47 -7.32 -14.46
CA ASP A 69 -1.14 -7.09 -15.87
C ASP A 69 0.31 -7.44 -16.24
N ASP A 70 1.21 -7.49 -15.26
CA ASP A 70 2.64 -7.65 -15.52
C ASP A 70 3.34 -8.36 -14.35
N ALA A 71 3.74 -9.62 -14.58
CA ALA A 71 4.40 -10.49 -13.61
C ALA A 71 3.76 -10.47 -12.20
N PRO A 72 2.55 -11.05 -12.03
CA PRO A 72 1.82 -10.99 -10.76
C PRO A 72 2.62 -11.56 -9.59
N THR A 73 2.57 -10.86 -8.45
CA THR A 73 3.20 -11.31 -7.19
C THR A 73 2.18 -11.33 -6.07
N GLU A 74 2.39 -12.16 -5.06
CA GLU A 74 1.52 -12.21 -3.89
C GLU A 74 2.02 -11.20 -2.85
N VAL A 75 1.11 -10.36 -2.33
CA VAL A 75 1.41 -9.41 -1.25
C VAL A 75 0.51 -9.69 -0.06
N GLU A 76 1.13 -9.82 1.11
CA GLU A 76 0.45 -10.13 2.36
C GLU A 76 0.80 -9.09 3.43
N TRP A 77 -0.24 -8.49 4.00
CA TRP A 77 -0.15 -7.74 5.24
C TRP A 77 -0.57 -8.62 6.40
N THR A 78 0.20 -8.60 7.49
CA THR A 78 -0.22 -9.13 8.79
C THR A 78 -0.30 -8.01 9.81
N PHE A 79 -1.28 -8.11 10.70
CA PHE A 79 -1.55 -7.16 11.76
C PHE A 79 -1.53 -7.91 13.08
N GLU A 80 -0.50 -7.69 13.88
CA GLU A 80 -0.33 -8.34 15.17
C GLU A 80 -0.51 -7.31 16.30
N GLU A 81 -1.49 -7.57 17.17
CA GLU A 81 -1.73 -6.72 18.33
C GLU A 81 -0.53 -6.72 19.31
N ARG A 82 -0.15 -5.52 19.76
CA ARG A 82 0.94 -5.24 20.70
C ARG A 82 0.45 -4.24 21.74
N GLY A 83 -0.49 -4.67 22.59
CA GLY A 83 -1.14 -3.79 23.57
C GLY A 83 -1.95 -2.69 22.87
N PRO A 84 -1.68 -1.39 23.11
CA PRO A 84 -2.37 -0.30 22.42
C PRO A 84 -1.83 -0.01 21.01
N ALA A 85 -0.86 -0.80 20.54
CA ALA A 85 -0.18 -0.64 19.26
C ALA A 85 -0.35 -1.91 18.40
N THR A 86 -0.01 -1.79 17.12
CA THR A 86 -0.07 -2.89 16.15
C THR A 86 1.27 -3.03 15.46
N TRP A 87 1.78 -4.25 15.38
CA TRP A 87 2.90 -4.59 14.51
C TRP A 87 2.36 -4.97 13.13
N VAL A 88 2.75 -4.20 12.12
CA VAL A 88 2.38 -4.46 10.72
C VAL A 88 3.58 -5.02 9.99
N GLU A 89 3.42 -6.14 9.32
CA GLU A 89 4.41 -6.70 8.41
C GLU A 89 3.82 -6.80 7.00
N ILE A 90 4.61 -6.42 6.00
CA ILE A 90 4.25 -6.60 4.59
C ILE A 90 5.28 -7.53 3.99
N SER A 91 4.81 -8.59 3.35
CA SER A 91 5.65 -9.52 2.60
C SER A 91 5.17 -9.59 1.17
N ASN A 92 6.11 -9.60 0.23
CA ASN A 92 5.83 -9.71 -1.18
C ASN A 92 6.64 -10.86 -1.76
N ARG A 93 5.97 -11.81 -2.43
CA ARG A 93 6.52 -13.11 -2.83
C ARG A 93 6.12 -13.43 -4.27
N GLY A 94 6.86 -14.34 -4.91
CA GLY A 94 6.57 -14.79 -6.27
C GLY A 94 7.39 -14.10 -7.37
N PHE A 95 8.41 -13.31 -7.00
CA PHE A 95 9.36 -12.75 -7.95
C PHE A 95 10.18 -13.85 -8.65
N ALA A 96 10.53 -13.61 -9.93
CA ALA A 96 11.37 -14.51 -10.70
C ALA A 96 12.79 -14.63 -10.12
N ALA A 97 13.38 -15.82 -10.13
CA ALA A 97 14.77 -16.06 -9.74
C ALA A 97 15.75 -15.58 -10.83
N SER A 98 15.83 -14.26 -11.03
CA SER A 98 16.67 -13.58 -12.02
C SER A 98 17.07 -12.19 -11.52
N ASP A 99 18.07 -11.57 -12.13
CA ASP A 99 18.50 -10.20 -11.78
C ASP A 99 17.35 -9.19 -11.89
N ALA A 100 16.51 -9.33 -12.92
CA ALA A 100 15.32 -8.50 -13.10
C ALA A 100 14.29 -8.72 -11.98
N GLY A 101 14.08 -9.97 -11.55
CA GLY A 101 13.18 -10.28 -10.44
C GLY A 101 13.70 -9.81 -9.09
N VAL A 102 15.01 -9.87 -8.85
CA VAL A 102 15.65 -9.29 -7.64
C VAL A 102 15.48 -7.78 -7.64
N LYS A 103 15.72 -7.11 -8.76
CA LYS A 103 15.49 -5.66 -8.89
C LYS A 103 14.04 -5.29 -8.59
N ALA A 104 13.07 -6.00 -9.17
CA ALA A 104 11.65 -5.79 -8.91
C ALA A 104 11.28 -5.99 -7.43
N ALA A 105 11.87 -6.99 -6.76
CA ALA A 105 11.66 -7.22 -5.34
C ALA A 105 12.20 -6.07 -4.47
N LEU A 106 13.35 -5.50 -4.82
CA LEU A 106 13.93 -4.34 -4.12
C LEU A 106 13.10 -3.06 -4.34
N GLU A 107 12.62 -2.82 -5.55
CA GLU A 107 11.73 -1.69 -5.87
C GLU A 107 10.38 -1.81 -5.14
N ALA A 108 9.80 -3.01 -5.10
CA ALA A 108 8.59 -3.28 -4.32
C ALA A 108 8.83 -3.07 -2.82
N MET A 109 9.94 -3.59 -2.27
CA MET A 109 10.31 -3.40 -0.87
C MET A 109 10.43 -1.91 -0.52
N GLU A 110 11.05 -1.10 -1.39
CA GLU A 110 11.11 0.35 -1.22
C GLU A 110 9.71 0.98 -1.17
N GLY A 111 8.85 0.67 -2.15
CA GLY A 111 7.49 1.21 -2.22
C GLY A 111 6.63 0.86 -1.00
N PHE A 112 6.63 -0.41 -0.57
CA PHE A 112 5.89 -0.85 0.62
C PHE A 112 6.47 -0.27 1.92
N THR A 113 7.79 -0.05 1.98
CA THR A 113 8.41 0.62 3.13
C THR A 113 7.95 2.07 3.25
N LEU A 114 7.87 2.81 2.14
CA LEU A 114 7.32 4.18 2.13
C LEU A 114 5.83 4.19 2.50
N ALA A 115 5.05 3.21 2.04
CA ALA A 115 3.64 3.06 2.43
C ALA A 115 3.49 2.82 3.94
N LEU A 116 4.31 1.96 4.54
CA LEU A 116 4.33 1.74 5.99
C LEU A 116 4.73 2.99 6.78
N ALA A 117 5.78 3.69 6.32
CA ALA A 117 6.23 4.92 6.96
C ALA A 117 5.15 6.01 6.89
N GLY A 118 4.47 6.12 5.74
CA GLY A 118 3.36 7.05 5.56
C GLY A 118 2.16 6.70 6.44
N ALA A 119 1.75 5.43 6.48
CA ALA A 119 0.68 4.95 7.34
C ALA A 119 0.95 5.28 8.81
N LYS A 120 2.20 5.07 9.27
CA LYS A 120 2.61 5.37 10.65
C LYS A 120 2.42 6.84 11.00
N ILE A 121 2.95 7.75 10.18
CA ILE A 121 2.87 9.20 10.44
C ILE A 121 1.42 9.68 10.37
N TRP A 122 0.67 9.22 9.37
CA TRP A 122 -0.73 9.59 9.21
C TRP A 122 -1.58 9.10 10.40
N LEU A 123 -1.46 7.83 10.80
CA LEU A 123 -2.23 7.27 11.93
C LEU A 123 -1.84 7.88 13.28
N GLU A 124 -0.56 8.13 13.53
CA GLU A 124 -0.10 8.61 14.83
C GLU A 124 -0.25 10.13 15.00
N ARG A 125 -0.13 10.89 13.91
CA ARG A 125 -0.01 12.36 13.96
C ARG A 125 -1.02 13.11 13.09
N ALA A 126 -1.78 12.43 12.23
CA ALA A 126 -2.65 13.06 11.23
C ALA A 126 -1.90 14.04 10.32
N ILE A 127 -0.64 13.74 10.02
CA ILE A 127 0.19 14.49 9.06
C ILE A 127 0.20 13.72 7.75
N GLU A 128 -0.14 14.38 6.65
CA GLU A 128 0.04 13.82 5.30
C GLU A 128 1.54 13.79 4.98
N PRO A 129 2.12 12.60 4.73
CA PRO A 129 3.58 12.42 4.69
C PRO A 129 4.25 12.83 3.37
N THR A 130 3.49 12.99 2.28
CA THR A 130 3.96 13.26 0.88
C THR A 130 5.06 12.33 0.32
N PHE A 131 5.53 11.33 1.07
CA PHE A 131 6.64 10.44 0.69
C PHE A 131 6.52 9.82 -0.70
N ILE A 132 5.33 9.39 -1.09
CA ILE A 132 5.11 8.76 -2.39
C ILE A 132 5.25 9.78 -3.52
N LEU A 133 4.78 11.02 -3.34
CA LEU A 133 4.91 12.12 -4.30
C LEU A 133 6.36 12.59 -4.43
N ASP A 134 7.06 12.68 -3.31
CA ASP A 134 8.42 13.22 -3.26
C ASP A 134 9.49 12.20 -3.66
N ARG A 135 9.12 10.92 -3.82
CA ARG A 135 10.05 9.85 -4.22
C ARG A 135 10.50 9.96 -5.68
N PHE A 136 9.64 10.44 -6.57
CA PHE A 136 9.95 10.61 -8.00
C PHE A 136 9.51 12.01 -8.48
N PRO A 137 10.12 13.09 -7.95
CA PRO A 137 9.63 14.45 -8.19
C PRO A 137 9.66 14.82 -9.68
N ASP A 138 10.63 14.31 -10.43
CA ASP A 138 10.78 14.57 -11.87
C ASP A 138 9.78 13.78 -12.74
N GLN A 139 9.05 12.82 -12.16
CA GLN A 139 8.02 12.03 -12.85
C GLN A 139 6.61 12.59 -12.63
N VAL A 140 6.46 13.63 -11.82
CA VAL A 140 5.15 14.24 -11.55
C VAL A 140 4.60 14.87 -12.83
N LEU A 141 3.38 14.50 -13.19
CA LEU A 141 2.70 15.05 -14.36
C LEU A 141 2.50 16.56 -14.22
N PRO A 142 2.75 17.38 -15.25
CA PRO A 142 2.51 18.83 -15.21
C PRO A 142 1.04 19.21 -14.93
N SER A 143 0.11 18.29 -15.22
CA SER A 143 -1.32 18.46 -14.96
C SER A 143 -1.72 18.12 -13.52
N TRP A 144 -0.84 17.50 -12.73
CA TRP A 144 -1.13 17.15 -11.34
C TRP A 144 -1.24 18.41 -10.49
N LYS A 145 -2.33 18.50 -9.72
CA LYS A 145 -2.53 19.55 -8.72
C LYS A 145 -2.63 18.89 -7.36
N PRO A 146 -1.71 19.14 -6.41
CA PRO A 146 -1.83 18.60 -5.07
C PRO A 146 -3.13 19.06 -4.43
N LYS A 147 -3.70 18.24 -3.55
CA LYS A 147 -4.82 18.64 -2.70
C LYS A 147 -4.28 19.67 -1.72
N LEU A 148 -4.79 20.90 -1.81
CA LEU A 148 -4.55 21.97 -0.83
C LEU A 148 -5.36 21.72 0.43
#